data_AF-A0A3M1CMN4-F1
#
_entry.id   AF-A0A3M1CMN4-F1
#
_cell.length_a   1.000
_cell.length_b   1.000
_cell.length_c   1.000
_cell.angle_alpha   90.00
_cell.angle_beta   90.00
_cell.angle_gamma   90.00
#
_symmetry.space_group_name_H-M   'P 1'
#
loop_
_entity.id
_entity.type
_entity.pdbx_description
1 polymer ?
#
loop_
_entity_poly.entity_id
_entity_poly.type
_entity_poly.pdbx_seq_one_letter_code
_entity_poly.pdbx_strand_id
1 'polypeptide(L)'
;MQGRQLQLRSAHGTAEKSQQVRSLSFEAEKRGVRPRPPRWEAAFGRKAPIEVDLGCGRGRYVLERARRFPDVNVVALESRRKWVVQVRKRAHNLGLANIRAIQCDVSRDLEMLFAPSSVRGFTIHHPDPWWKKRHRKRRLVRPEFAARLVELLEPGGFIYFQTDVPDMASEARTIFGSFGELLQCDAGAFRESVLGGIRSHREEKCLELGIPVSRLAWTKVLKQP
;
A
#
# COMPACT_ATOMS: atom_id res chain seq x y z
N MET A 1 16.89 6.54 66.32
CA MET A 1 16.68 5.32 65.49
C MET A 1 16.50 5.80 64.05
N GLN A 2 17.57 5.76 63.24
CA GLN A 2 17.72 4.89 62.05
C GLN A 2 16.62 5.15 60.99
N GLY A 3 16.84 5.52 59.73
CA GLY A 3 18.03 5.60 58.87
C GLY A 3 17.64 5.21 57.42
N ARG A 4 18.27 5.84 56.41
CA ARG A 4 18.45 5.39 54.98
C ARG A 4 17.20 5.38 54.05
N GLN A 5 17.24 5.59 52.73
CA GLN A 5 18.25 5.98 51.72
C GLN A 5 17.52 6.07 50.35
N LEU A 6 18.04 6.90 49.42
CA LEU A 6 17.61 7.07 48.02
C LEU A 6 17.34 5.77 47.25
N GLN A 7 16.40 5.79 46.29
CA GLN A 7 16.70 5.40 44.90
C GLN A 7 15.91 6.23 43.88
N LEU A 8 16.65 7.00 43.08
CA LEU A 8 16.29 7.47 41.74
C LEU A 8 16.02 6.25 40.85
N ARG A 9 14.89 6.24 40.12
CA ARG A 9 14.74 5.42 38.91
C ARG A 9 14.26 6.28 37.75
N SER A 10 15.01 6.13 36.66
CA SER A 10 15.06 6.94 35.46
C SER A 10 13.76 6.91 34.66
N ALA A 11 13.25 8.11 34.32
CA ALA A 11 12.24 8.31 33.28
C ALA A 11 12.87 8.33 31.87
N HIS A 12 13.73 7.36 31.54
CA HIS A 12 14.48 7.32 30.27
C HIS A 12 13.86 6.40 29.19
N GLY A 13 12.59 5.99 29.30
CA GLY A 13 12.03 4.95 28.42
C GLY A 13 11.14 5.40 27.25
N THR A 14 10.63 6.64 27.23
CA THR A 14 9.54 7.04 26.33
C THR A 14 9.92 8.12 25.31
N ALA A 15 10.97 8.90 25.57
CA ALA A 15 11.41 9.96 24.65
C ALA A 15 12.16 9.42 23.42
N GLU A 16 12.97 8.37 23.57
CA GLU A 16 13.76 7.79 22.48
C GLU A 16 12.92 7.10 21.41
N LYS A 17 11.88 6.34 21.81
CA LYS A 17 10.93 5.73 20.85
C LYS A 17 10.16 6.78 20.05
N SER A 18 9.88 7.93 20.66
CA SER A 18 9.17 9.05 20.03
C SER A 18 10.06 9.84 19.05
N GLN A 19 11.37 9.92 19.31
CA GLN A 19 12.35 10.48 18.38
C GLN A 19 12.61 9.57 17.18
N GLN A 20 12.56 8.25 17.37
CA GLN A 20 12.80 7.28 16.29
C GLN A 20 11.61 7.15 15.32
N VAL A 21 10.37 7.38 15.79
CA VAL A 21 9.19 7.47 14.90
C VAL A 21 9.18 8.79 14.10
N ARG A 22 9.77 9.86 14.65
CA ARG A 22 10.00 11.13 13.92
C ARG A 22 11.07 10.99 12.84
N SER A 23 12.11 10.15 13.03
CA SER A 23 13.24 10.07 12.10
C SER A 23 12.92 9.41 10.75
N LEU A 24 11.94 8.50 10.70
CA LEU A 24 11.49 7.91 9.43
C LEU A 24 10.72 8.88 8.53
N SER A 25 10.43 10.08 9.03
CA SER A 25 9.67 11.08 8.29
C SER A 25 10.52 12.01 7.40
N PHE A 26 11.86 12.00 7.41
CA PHE A 26 12.59 13.20 6.94
C PHE A 26 13.95 13.07 6.22
N GLU A 27 14.33 11.93 5.64
CA GLU A 27 15.54 11.91 4.77
C GLU A 27 15.23 11.91 3.26
N ALA A 28 14.04 11.46 2.83
CA ALA A 28 13.67 11.52 1.42
C ALA A 28 13.33 12.96 0.93
N GLU A 29 13.09 13.92 1.83
CA GLU A 29 12.74 15.30 1.47
C GLU A 29 13.97 16.18 1.16
N LYS A 30 15.21 15.75 1.42
CA LYS A 30 16.43 16.52 1.10
C LYS A 30 17.07 16.03 -0.20
N ARG A 31 16.85 16.80 -1.28
CA ARG A 31 17.68 16.96 -2.49
C ARG A 31 18.41 15.70 -3.00
N GLY A 32 17.84 15.04 -4.00
CA GLY A 32 18.59 14.23 -4.97
C GLY A 32 19.19 12.90 -4.49
N VAL A 33 18.96 12.50 -3.23
CA VAL A 33 19.35 11.17 -2.74
C VAL A 33 18.28 10.16 -3.15
N ARG A 34 18.67 9.11 -3.89
CA ARG A 34 17.77 7.98 -4.16
C ARG A 34 17.42 7.34 -2.81
N PRO A 35 16.13 7.27 -2.41
CA PRO A 35 15.77 6.67 -1.13
C PRO A 35 16.20 5.19 -1.13
N ARG A 36 16.90 4.77 -0.07
CA ARG A 36 17.14 3.35 0.21
C ARG A 36 15.80 2.72 0.63
N PRO A 37 15.52 1.44 0.31
CA PRO A 37 14.34 0.76 0.80
C PRO A 37 14.18 0.96 2.31
N PRO A 38 13.02 1.46 2.79
CA PRO A 38 12.77 1.57 4.20
C PRO A 38 13.02 0.20 4.84
N ARG A 39 13.72 0.18 5.98
CA ARG A 39 13.72 -1.01 6.83
C ARG A 39 12.33 -1.15 7.42
N TRP A 40 11.41 -1.79 6.70
CA TRP A 40 9.98 -1.81 7.06
C TRP A 40 9.72 -2.37 8.45
N GLU A 41 10.45 -3.42 8.85
CA GLU A 41 10.34 -3.96 10.22
C GLU A 41 10.67 -2.90 11.29
N ALA A 42 11.77 -2.15 11.10
CA ALA A 42 12.11 -1.04 11.98
C ALA A 42 11.09 0.11 11.88
N ALA A 43 10.55 0.37 10.69
CA ALA A 43 9.58 1.42 10.47
C ALA A 43 8.24 1.18 11.15
N PHE A 44 7.81 -0.08 11.22
CA PHE A 44 6.61 -0.51 11.94
C PHE A 44 6.90 -0.91 13.39
N GLY A 45 8.17 -1.13 13.76
CA GLY A 45 8.57 -1.64 15.07
C GLY A 45 8.17 -3.11 15.30
N ARG A 46 7.88 -3.85 14.21
CA ARG A 46 7.41 -5.24 14.24
C ARG A 46 7.61 -5.91 12.89
N LYS A 47 7.62 -7.25 12.89
CA LYS A 47 7.54 -8.08 11.68
C LYS A 47 6.11 -8.53 11.45
N ALA A 48 5.54 -8.16 10.31
CA ALA A 48 4.20 -8.54 9.87
C ALA A 48 4.10 -8.39 8.34
N PRO A 49 3.18 -9.13 7.68
CA PRO A 49 3.02 -9.03 6.23
C PRO A 49 2.69 -7.61 5.78
N ILE A 50 3.24 -7.21 4.63
CA ILE A 50 3.09 -5.86 4.08
C ILE A 50 2.05 -5.87 2.95
N GLU A 51 1.05 -5.02 3.06
CA GLU A 51 0.10 -4.74 1.98
C GLU A 51 0.21 -3.29 1.53
N VAL A 52 0.20 -3.08 0.22
CA VAL A 52 0.46 -1.79 -0.40
C VAL A 52 -0.75 -1.34 -1.22
N ASP A 53 -1.21 -0.11 -0.99
CA ASP A 53 -2.22 0.55 -1.82
C ASP A 53 -1.54 1.60 -2.71
N LEU A 54 -1.68 1.42 -4.02
CA LEU A 54 -1.00 2.20 -5.06
C LEU A 54 -1.91 3.34 -5.53
N GLY A 55 -1.71 4.53 -4.98
CA GLY A 55 -2.58 5.69 -5.22
C GLY A 55 -3.74 5.77 -4.23
N CYS A 56 -3.42 5.76 -2.94
CA CYS A 56 -4.43 5.62 -1.87
C CYS A 56 -5.39 6.82 -1.73
N GLY A 57 -5.09 7.95 -2.37
CA GLY A 57 -5.89 9.16 -2.34
C GLY A 57 -6.20 9.60 -0.90
N ARG A 58 -7.48 9.83 -0.59
CA ARG A 58 -7.93 10.26 0.75
C ARG A 58 -7.78 9.19 1.84
N GLY A 59 -7.32 8.00 1.48
CA GLY A 59 -6.98 6.89 2.37
C GLY A 59 -8.16 6.14 2.98
N ARG A 60 -9.36 6.21 2.40
CA ARG A 60 -10.53 5.47 2.92
C ARG A 60 -10.23 3.98 3.07
N TYR A 61 -9.75 3.37 1.99
CA TYR A 61 -9.42 1.94 1.94
C TYR A 61 -8.33 1.58 2.97
N VAL A 62 -7.16 2.22 2.89
CA VAL A 62 -6.02 1.89 3.77
C VAL A 62 -6.27 2.14 5.26
N LEU A 63 -7.01 3.19 5.64
CA LEU A 63 -7.35 3.45 7.03
C LEU A 63 -8.28 2.38 7.58
N GLU A 64 -9.26 1.96 6.78
CA GLU A 64 -10.17 0.89 7.15
C GLU A 64 -9.48 -0.47 7.16
N ARG A 65 -8.59 -0.73 6.21
CA ARG A 65 -7.76 -1.94 6.15
C ARG A 65 -6.89 -2.06 7.39
N ALA A 66 -6.17 -1.00 7.74
CA ALA A 66 -5.34 -0.96 8.93
C ALA A 66 -6.16 -1.17 10.22
N ARG A 67 -7.35 -0.58 10.32
CA ARG A 67 -8.25 -0.75 11.47
C ARG A 67 -8.81 -2.16 11.61
N ARG A 68 -9.24 -2.79 10.50
CA ARG A 68 -9.88 -4.13 10.51
C ARG A 68 -8.86 -5.26 10.58
N PHE A 69 -7.62 -5.04 10.14
CA PHE A 69 -6.57 -6.06 10.05
C PHE A 69 -5.32 -5.61 10.80
N PRO A 70 -5.34 -5.61 12.15
CA PRO A 70 -4.23 -5.11 12.96
C PRO A 70 -2.93 -5.90 12.78
N ASP A 71 -3.00 -7.17 12.35
CA ASP A 71 -1.83 -8.04 12.14
C ASP A 71 -1.10 -7.79 10.81
N VAL A 72 -1.53 -6.78 10.06
CA VAL A 72 -0.99 -6.44 8.73
C VAL A 72 -0.35 -5.07 8.78
N ASN A 73 0.80 -4.90 8.14
CA ASN A 73 1.42 -3.62 7.90
C ASN A 73 0.89 -3.01 6.60
N VAL A 74 0.14 -1.91 6.69
CA VAL A 74 -0.43 -1.23 5.54
C VAL A 74 0.48 -0.09 5.09
N VAL A 75 0.88 -0.10 3.82
CA VAL A 75 1.66 0.98 3.20
C VAL A 75 0.80 1.70 2.17
N ALA A 76 0.55 2.97 2.41
CA ALA A 76 -0.28 3.81 1.55
C ALA A 76 0.60 4.73 0.70
N LEU A 77 0.67 4.48 -0.61
CA LEU A 77 1.49 5.27 -1.53
C LEU A 77 0.63 6.27 -2.29
N GLU A 78 1.06 7.52 -2.36
CA GLU A 78 0.29 8.60 -2.99
C GLU A 78 1.20 9.73 -3.47
N SER A 79 1.00 10.22 -4.70
CA SER A 79 1.86 11.25 -5.28
C SER A 79 1.59 12.65 -4.71
N ARG A 80 0.34 12.91 -4.31
CA ARG A 80 -0.09 14.23 -3.81
C ARG A 80 0.15 14.34 -2.31
N ARG A 81 1.15 15.15 -1.93
CA ARG A 81 1.50 15.46 -0.54
C ARG A 81 0.30 15.76 0.37
N LYS A 82 -0.67 16.55 -0.12
CA LYS A 82 -1.89 16.92 0.62
C LYS A 82 -2.62 15.68 1.16
N TRP A 83 -2.75 14.65 0.34
CA TRP A 83 -3.46 13.42 0.69
C TRP A 83 -2.65 12.57 1.67
N VAL A 84 -1.34 12.44 1.46
CA VAL A 84 -0.44 11.76 2.40
C VAL A 84 -0.53 12.37 3.81
N VAL A 85 -0.46 13.70 3.92
CA VAL A 85 -0.59 14.42 5.19
C VAL A 85 -1.95 14.13 5.84
N GLN A 86 -3.03 14.14 5.06
CA GLN A 86 -4.36 13.82 5.56
C GLN A 86 -4.47 12.38 6.08
N VAL A 87 -3.93 11.39 5.36
CA VAL A 87 -3.92 10.00 5.79
C VAL A 87 -3.13 9.83 7.08
N ARG A 88 -1.92 10.43 7.18
CA ARG A 88 -1.12 10.41 8.41
C ARG A 88 -1.86 11.01 9.60
N LYS A 89 -2.49 12.18 9.42
CA LYS A 89 -3.29 12.83 10.47
C LYS A 89 -4.45 11.95 10.94
N ARG A 90 -5.18 11.33 10.00
CA ARG A 90 -6.30 10.44 10.32
C ARG A 90 -5.83 9.16 11.03
N ALA A 91 -4.77 8.53 10.54
CA ALA A 91 -4.19 7.36 11.17
C ALA A 91 -3.76 7.65 12.62
N HIS A 92 -3.08 8.78 12.84
CA HIS A 92 -2.70 9.24 14.18
C HIS A 92 -3.93 9.43 15.08
N ASN A 93 -4.95 10.16 14.62
CA ASN A 93 -6.16 10.41 15.40
C ASN A 93 -6.96 9.13 15.72
N LEU A 94 -6.83 8.10 14.89
CA LEU A 94 -7.45 6.78 15.10
C LEU A 94 -6.55 5.82 15.89
N GLY A 95 -5.35 6.23 16.30
CA GLY A 95 -4.40 5.37 17.02
C GLY A 95 -3.84 4.21 16.19
N LEU A 96 -3.86 4.31 14.85
CA LEU A 96 -3.44 3.22 13.97
C LEU A 96 -1.90 3.19 13.84
N ALA A 97 -1.27 2.25 14.53
CA ALA A 97 0.18 2.07 14.50
C ALA A 97 0.66 1.24 13.29
N ASN A 98 -0.22 0.47 12.66
CA ASN A 98 0.08 -0.47 11.58
C ASN A 98 -0.09 0.10 10.16
N ILE A 99 -0.12 1.44 10.01
CA ILE A 99 -0.16 2.11 8.71
C ILE A 99 0.99 3.10 8.54
N ARG A 100 1.61 3.14 7.35
CA ARG A 100 2.55 4.17 6.94
C ARG A 100 2.11 4.75 5.60
N ALA A 101 1.98 6.08 5.52
CA ALA A 101 1.68 6.76 4.27
C ALA A 101 2.93 7.48 3.75
N ILE A 102 3.27 7.30 2.48
CA ILE A 102 4.47 7.83 1.85
C ILE A 102 4.08 8.64 0.61
N GLN A 103 4.72 9.79 0.46
CA GLN A 103 4.63 10.55 -0.77
C GLN A 103 5.60 9.99 -1.80
N CYS A 104 5.09 9.43 -2.89
CA CYS A 104 5.92 8.96 -4.01
C CYS A 104 5.13 8.87 -5.32
N ASP A 105 5.85 8.88 -6.43
CA ASP A 105 5.31 8.51 -7.73
C ASP A 105 5.49 7.00 -7.92
N VAL A 106 4.42 6.23 -7.69
CA VAL A 106 4.48 4.76 -7.76
C VAL A 106 4.96 4.24 -9.11
N SER A 107 4.80 5.00 -10.20
CA SER A 107 5.28 4.58 -11.53
C SER A 107 6.81 4.61 -11.66
N ARG A 108 7.49 5.29 -10.73
CA ARG A 108 8.94 5.55 -10.76
C ARG A 108 9.64 5.02 -9.52
N ASP A 109 9.04 5.19 -8.36
CA ASP A 109 9.73 5.07 -7.08
C ASP A 109 9.54 3.70 -6.42
N LEU A 110 8.63 2.86 -6.94
CA LEU A 110 8.21 1.63 -6.27
C LEU A 110 9.36 0.65 -6.02
N GLU A 111 10.30 0.54 -6.96
CA GLU A 111 11.45 -0.36 -6.86
C GLU A 111 12.37 -0.04 -5.69
N MET A 112 12.45 1.24 -5.32
CA MET A 112 13.29 1.73 -4.23
C MET A 112 12.65 1.52 -2.86
N LEU A 113 11.39 1.09 -2.79
CA LEU A 113 10.64 0.98 -1.54
C LEU A 113 10.58 -0.45 -1.00
N PHE A 114 10.74 -1.46 -1.84
CA PHE A 114 10.53 -2.86 -1.44
C PHE A 114 11.61 -3.77 -2.01
N ALA A 115 12.00 -4.78 -1.23
CA ALA A 115 12.84 -5.86 -1.70
C ALA A 115 12.01 -6.84 -2.56
N PRO A 116 12.63 -7.61 -3.48
CA PRO A 116 11.95 -8.71 -4.15
C PRO A 116 11.28 -9.67 -3.16
N SER A 117 10.11 -10.19 -3.52
CA SER A 117 9.35 -11.15 -2.69
C SER A 117 9.13 -10.71 -1.23
N SER A 118 8.84 -9.43 -0.99
CA SER A 118 8.65 -8.86 0.36
C SER A 118 7.27 -8.25 0.60
N VAL A 119 6.41 -8.20 -0.42
CA VAL A 119 5.07 -7.64 -0.35
C VAL A 119 4.05 -8.77 -0.44
N ARG A 120 3.11 -8.82 0.51
CA ARG A 120 1.99 -9.78 0.49
C ARG A 120 0.93 -9.40 -0.52
N GLY A 121 0.63 -8.11 -0.69
CA GLY A 121 -0.48 -7.70 -1.53
C GLY A 121 -0.36 -6.30 -2.10
N PHE A 122 -0.76 -6.15 -3.35
CA PHE A 122 -0.96 -4.85 -4.00
C PHE A 122 -2.44 -4.61 -4.27
N THR A 123 -2.89 -3.40 -3.97
CA THR A 123 -4.22 -2.90 -4.31
C THR A 123 -4.09 -1.68 -5.21
N ILE A 124 -4.91 -1.64 -6.27
CA ILE A 124 -4.96 -0.54 -7.24
C ILE A 124 -6.43 -0.19 -7.46
N HIS A 125 -6.85 0.95 -6.92
CA HIS A 125 -8.23 1.42 -7.00
C HIS A 125 -8.36 2.63 -7.93
N HIS A 126 -9.07 2.46 -9.04
CA HIS A 126 -9.46 3.52 -9.97
C HIS A 126 -8.29 4.43 -10.40
N PRO A 127 -7.20 3.86 -10.97
CA PRO A 127 -6.07 4.66 -11.41
C PRO A 127 -6.45 5.59 -12.56
N ASP A 128 -5.71 6.69 -12.72
CA ASP A 128 -6.03 7.72 -13.71
C ASP A 128 -6.15 7.13 -15.14
N PRO A 129 -7.27 7.38 -15.84
CA PRO A 129 -7.56 6.68 -17.09
C PRO A 129 -6.87 7.25 -18.32
N TRP A 130 -6.42 8.50 -18.25
CA TRP A 130 -5.75 9.21 -19.36
C TRP A 130 -6.49 9.08 -20.69
N TRP A 131 -7.73 9.61 -20.75
CA TRP A 131 -8.69 9.45 -21.86
C TRP A 131 -8.15 9.74 -23.27
N LYS A 132 -7.22 10.69 -23.42
CA LYS A 132 -6.66 11.03 -24.73
C LYS A 132 -5.70 9.92 -25.18
N LYS A 133 -5.87 9.38 -26.40
CA LYS A 133 -5.02 8.30 -26.97
C LYS A 133 -3.52 8.55 -26.75
N ARG A 134 -3.04 9.78 -27.04
CA ARG A 134 -1.64 10.19 -26.84
C ARG A 134 -1.12 10.11 -25.39
N HIS A 135 -2.01 10.02 -24.40
CA HIS A 135 -1.69 9.92 -22.98
C HIS A 135 -1.83 8.50 -22.43
N ARG A 136 -2.27 7.51 -23.22
CA ARG A 136 -2.41 6.11 -22.74
C ARG A 136 -1.09 5.55 -22.17
N LYS A 137 0.07 5.99 -22.69
CA LYS A 137 1.40 5.66 -22.14
C LYS A 137 1.66 6.10 -20.69
N ARG A 138 0.79 6.96 -20.13
CA ARG A 138 0.82 7.44 -18.74
C ARG A 138 -0.06 6.61 -17.80
N ARG A 139 -0.83 5.65 -18.31
CA ARG A 139 -1.58 4.71 -17.47
C ARG A 139 -0.61 3.95 -16.59
N LEU A 140 -1.04 3.69 -15.36
CA LEU A 140 -0.20 3.04 -14.35
C LEU A 140 0.11 1.59 -14.74
N VAL A 141 -0.93 0.81 -15.07
CA VAL A 141 -0.79 -0.60 -15.44
C VAL A 141 -0.23 -0.70 -16.86
N ARG A 142 1.04 -1.07 -16.95
CA ARG A 142 1.82 -1.35 -18.16
C ARG A 142 2.65 -2.62 -17.92
N PRO A 143 3.12 -3.32 -18.96
CA PRO A 143 3.89 -4.56 -18.80
C PRO A 143 5.05 -4.44 -17.81
N GLU A 144 5.82 -3.36 -17.87
CA GLU A 144 7.00 -3.16 -17.01
C GLU A 144 6.60 -2.92 -15.55
N PHE A 145 5.52 -2.15 -15.34
CA PHE A 145 4.98 -1.91 -14.00
C PHE A 145 4.41 -3.20 -13.40
N ALA A 146 3.66 -3.97 -14.18
CA ALA A 146 3.10 -5.24 -13.75
C ALA A 146 4.21 -6.26 -13.43
N ALA A 147 5.25 -6.36 -14.26
CA ALA A 147 6.42 -7.20 -13.99
C ALA A 147 7.08 -6.83 -12.65
N ARG A 148 7.18 -5.54 -12.36
CA ARG A 148 7.72 -5.08 -11.07
C ARG A 148 6.84 -5.48 -9.89
N LEU A 149 5.52 -5.39 -10.01
CA LEU A 149 4.62 -5.87 -8.95
C LEU A 149 4.82 -7.37 -8.71
N VAL A 150 4.89 -8.16 -9.78
CA VAL A 150 5.10 -9.61 -9.69
C VAL A 150 6.43 -9.93 -9.01
N GLU A 151 7.52 -9.24 -9.32
CA GLU A 151 8.83 -9.43 -8.68
C GLU A 151 8.81 -9.13 -7.18
N LEU A 152 8.11 -8.05 -6.78
CA LEU A 152 8.00 -7.62 -5.39
C LEU A 152 7.07 -8.50 -4.54
N LEU A 153 6.12 -9.20 -5.19
CA LEU A 153 5.19 -10.09 -4.51
C LEU A 153 5.85 -11.37 -4.00
N GLU A 154 5.57 -11.70 -2.74
CA GLU A 154 5.88 -13.01 -2.17
C GLU A 154 5.00 -14.10 -2.82
N PRO A 155 5.46 -15.37 -2.85
CA PRO A 155 4.61 -16.49 -3.21
C PRO A 155 3.37 -16.56 -2.31
N GLY A 156 2.19 -16.79 -2.89
CA GLY A 156 0.90 -16.70 -2.20
C GLY A 156 0.36 -15.27 -2.04
N GLY A 157 1.14 -14.25 -2.40
CA GLY A 157 0.72 -12.86 -2.40
C GLY A 157 -0.27 -12.53 -3.52
N PHE A 158 -0.84 -11.32 -3.51
CA PHE A 158 -1.94 -10.96 -4.40
C PHE A 158 -1.83 -9.61 -5.11
N ILE A 159 -2.53 -9.49 -6.23
CA ILE A 159 -2.84 -8.21 -6.89
C ILE A 159 -4.35 -8.08 -6.97
N TYR A 160 -4.90 -6.99 -6.45
CA TYR A 160 -6.29 -6.62 -6.64
C TYR A 160 -6.38 -5.30 -7.39
N PHE A 161 -7.05 -5.33 -8.54
CA PHE A 161 -7.22 -4.18 -9.42
C PHE A 161 -8.70 -3.87 -9.60
N GLN A 162 -9.04 -2.59 -9.55
CA GLN A 162 -10.41 -2.14 -9.70
C GLN A 162 -10.48 -0.85 -10.52
N THR A 163 -11.45 -0.77 -11.42
CA THR A 163 -11.69 0.43 -12.23
C THR A 163 -13.14 0.50 -12.72
N ASP A 164 -13.63 1.71 -12.92
CA ASP A 164 -14.89 2.04 -13.59
C ASP A 164 -14.71 2.30 -15.10
N VAL A 165 -13.53 2.01 -15.65
CA VAL A 165 -13.20 2.15 -17.07
C VAL A 165 -12.99 0.77 -17.70
N PRO A 166 -13.97 0.23 -18.45
CA PRO A 166 -13.90 -1.13 -19.00
C PRO A 166 -12.64 -1.43 -19.81
N ASP A 167 -12.20 -0.51 -20.68
CA ASP A 167 -10.99 -0.68 -21.48
C ASP A 167 -9.74 -0.90 -20.62
N MET A 168 -9.63 -0.20 -19.49
CA MET A 168 -8.52 -0.39 -18.57
C MET A 168 -8.60 -1.72 -17.83
N ALA A 169 -9.81 -2.21 -17.54
CA ALA A 169 -9.98 -3.54 -16.96
C ALA A 169 -9.55 -4.62 -17.95
N SER A 170 -9.93 -4.50 -19.22
CA SER A 170 -9.48 -5.42 -20.27
C SER A 170 -7.96 -5.39 -20.46
N GLU A 171 -7.35 -4.20 -20.50
CA GLU A 171 -5.89 -4.07 -20.59
C GLU A 171 -5.17 -4.66 -19.37
N ALA A 172 -5.63 -4.36 -18.16
CA ALA A 172 -5.05 -4.92 -16.94
C ALA A 172 -5.19 -6.44 -16.93
N ARG A 173 -6.33 -6.99 -17.39
CA ARG A 173 -6.53 -8.42 -17.50
C ARG A 173 -5.52 -9.07 -18.44
N THR A 174 -5.30 -8.50 -19.63
CA THR A 174 -4.32 -8.99 -20.59
C THR A 174 -2.90 -8.90 -20.04
N ILE A 175 -2.53 -7.77 -19.45
CA ILE A 175 -1.17 -7.54 -18.94
C ILE A 175 -0.86 -8.47 -17.76
N PHE A 176 -1.72 -8.55 -16.75
CA PHE A 176 -1.46 -9.45 -15.61
C PHE A 176 -1.61 -10.92 -16.01
N GLY A 177 -2.50 -11.23 -16.96
CA GLY A 177 -2.69 -12.58 -17.49
C GLY A 177 -1.51 -13.11 -18.32
N SER A 178 -0.57 -12.27 -18.76
CA SER A 178 0.64 -12.74 -19.45
C SER A 178 1.71 -13.31 -18.52
N PHE A 179 1.54 -13.18 -17.20
CA PHE A 179 2.48 -13.72 -16.22
C PHE A 179 2.04 -15.12 -15.78
N GLY A 180 2.78 -16.15 -16.18
CA GLY A 180 2.47 -17.55 -15.81
C GLY A 180 2.51 -17.84 -14.31
N GLU A 181 3.09 -16.94 -13.51
CA GLU A 181 3.12 -17.01 -12.05
C GLU A 181 1.85 -16.42 -11.39
N LEU A 182 0.95 -15.79 -12.15
CA LEU A 182 -0.28 -15.21 -11.62
C LEU A 182 -1.49 -16.07 -11.98
N LEU A 183 -2.14 -16.65 -10.97
CA LEU A 183 -3.43 -17.31 -11.14
C LEU A 183 -4.56 -16.31 -10.92
N GLN A 184 -5.46 -16.20 -11.90
CA GLN A 184 -6.64 -15.35 -11.79
C GLN A 184 -7.63 -15.94 -10.79
N CYS A 185 -8.21 -15.08 -9.94
CA CYS A 185 -9.18 -15.43 -8.92
C CYS A 185 -10.54 -14.76 -9.18
N ASP A 186 -11.60 -15.26 -8.52
CA ASP A 186 -12.87 -14.54 -8.45
C ASP A 186 -12.70 -13.28 -7.60
N ALA A 187 -12.78 -12.11 -8.25
CA ALA A 187 -12.49 -10.84 -7.59
C ALA A 187 -13.55 -10.44 -6.55
N GLY A 188 -14.79 -10.91 -6.69
CA GLY A 188 -15.87 -10.63 -5.74
C GLY A 188 -15.64 -11.38 -4.43
N ALA A 189 -15.47 -12.69 -4.50
CA ALA A 189 -15.13 -13.54 -3.37
C ALA A 189 -13.82 -13.09 -2.73
N PHE A 190 -12.80 -12.74 -3.53
CA PHE A 190 -11.52 -12.24 -3.03
C PHE A 190 -11.67 -10.94 -2.22
N ARG A 191 -12.49 -9.99 -2.70
CA ARG A 191 -12.77 -8.75 -1.96
C ARG A 191 -13.39 -9.05 -0.61
N GLU A 192 -14.36 -9.96 -0.55
CA GLU A 192 -15.04 -10.30 0.71
C GLU A 192 -14.12 -11.02 1.69
N SER A 193 -13.46 -12.08 1.25
CA SER A 193 -12.69 -12.97 2.14
C SER A 193 -11.30 -12.43 2.49
N VAL A 194 -10.55 -11.92 1.51
CA VAL A 194 -9.15 -11.49 1.71
C VAL A 194 -9.07 -10.02 2.05
N LEU A 195 -9.85 -9.17 1.37
CA LEU A 195 -9.81 -7.72 1.57
C LEU A 195 -10.82 -7.20 2.60
N GLY A 196 -11.67 -8.08 3.15
CA GLY A 196 -12.63 -7.76 4.21
C GLY A 196 -13.82 -6.91 3.76
N GLY A 197 -14.20 -6.99 2.48
CA GLY A 197 -15.34 -6.28 1.90
C GLY A 197 -15.15 -4.75 1.81
N ILE A 198 -13.94 -4.25 2.05
CA ILE A 198 -13.66 -2.80 2.12
C ILE A 198 -13.71 -2.21 0.73
N ARG A 199 -14.46 -1.11 0.59
CA ARG A 199 -14.62 -0.39 -0.68
C ARG A 199 -13.77 0.86 -0.74
N SER A 200 -13.29 1.21 -1.93
CA SER A 200 -12.62 2.51 -2.14
C SER A 200 -13.65 3.67 -2.12
N HIS A 201 -13.18 4.92 -1.97
CA HIS A 201 -14.09 6.08 -2.04
C HIS A 201 -14.75 6.22 -3.42
N ARG A 202 -14.01 5.94 -4.50
CA ARG A 202 -14.55 5.99 -5.86
C ARG A 202 -15.58 4.90 -6.10
N GLU A 203 -15.39 3.71 -5.52
CA GLU A 203 -16.36 2.62 -5.63
C GLU A 203 -17.73 2.97 -5.07
N GLU A 204 -17.79 3.56 -3.87
CA GLU A 204 -19.09 4.01 -3.32
C GLU A 204 -19.74 5.03 -4.24
N LYS A 205 -18.95 5.97 -4.76
CA LYS A 205 -19.48 6.98 -5.69
C LYS A 205 -20.00 6.34 -6.98
N CYS A 206 -19.33 5.33 -7.49
CA CYS A 206 -19.81 4.58 -8.66
C CYS A 206 -21.12 3.86 -8.34
N LEU A 207 -21.22 3.20 -7.18
CA LEU A 207 -22.45 2.50 -6.75
C LEU A 207 -23.62 3.46 -6.58
N GLU A 208 -23.41 4.60 -5.93
CA GLU A 208 -24.41 5.67 -5.79
C GLU A 208 -24.93 6.17 -7.15
N LEU A 209 -24.05 6.20 -8.16
CA LEU A 209 -24.36 6.70 -9.50
C LEU A 209 -24.76 5.60 -10.49
N GLY A 210 -24.85 4.34 -10.07
CA GLY A 210 -25.12 3.21 -10.96
C GLY A 210 -24.02 2.96 -12.01
N ILE A 211 -22.80 3.46 -11.79
CA ILE A 211 -21.67 3.25 -12.70
C ILE A 211 -21.08 1.86 -12.44
N PRO A 212 -20.99 0.98 -13.46
CA PRO A 212 -20.43 -0.35 -13.29
C PRO A 212 -18.94 -0.28 -12.95
N VAL A 213 -18.51 -1.19 -12.06
CA VAL A 213 -17.12 -1.29 -11.60
C VAL A 213 -16.59 -2.69 -11.91
N SER A 214 -15.52 -2.73 -12.69
CA SER A 214 -14.76 -3.95 -12.96
C SER A 214 -13.76 -4.22 -11.84
N ARG A 215 -13.68 -5.47 -11.40
CA ARG A 215 -12.76 -5.94 -10.35
C ARG A 215 -12.00 -7.15 -10.89
N LEU A 216 -10.70 -7.19 -10.64
CA LEU A 216 -9.80 -8.26 -11.05
C LEU A 216 -8.92 -8.62 -9.86
N ALA A 217 -8.64 -9.90 -9.68
CA ALA A 217 -7.77 -10.39 -8.63
C ALA A 217 -6.88 -11.51 -9.17
N TRP A 218 -5.64 -11.53 -8.68
CA TRP A 218 -4.68 -12.60 -8.94
C TRP A 218 -3.95 -12.97 -7.67
N THR A 219 -3.58 -14.25 -7.57
CA THR A 219 -2.65 -14.75 -6.56
C THR A 219 -1.38 -15.22 -7.25
N LYS A 220 -0.22 -14.87 -6.70
CA LYS A 220 1.07 -15.34 -7.19
C LYS A 220 1.32 -16.76 -6.71
N VAL A 221 1.62 -17.66 -7.62
CA VAL A 221 2.06 -19.03 -7.30
C VAL A 221 3.57 -19.16 -7.44
N LEU A 222 4.12 -20.20 -6.82
CA LEU A 222 5.52 -20.58 -7.06
C LEU A 222 5.68 -20.93 -8.53
N LYS A 223 6.72 -20.37 -9.16
CA LYS A 223 7.12 -20.77 -10.50
C LYS A 223 7.48 -22.25 -10.43
N GLN A 224 6.78 -23.10 -11.17
CA GLN A 224 7.22 -24.48 -11.32
C GLN A 224 8.58 -24.46 -12.05
N PRO A 225 9.59 -25.21 -11.56
CA PRO A 225 10.93 -25.20 -12.11
C PRO A 225 10.99 -25.64 -13.57
#